data_AF-A0A9P1E239-F1
#
_entry.id   AF-A0A9P1E239-F1
#
_cell.length_a   1.000
_cell.length_b   1.000
_cell.length_c   1.000
_cell.angle_alpha   90.00
_cell.angle_beta   90.00
_cell.angle_gamma   90.00
#
_symmetry.space_group_name_H-M   'P 1'
#
loop_
_entity.id
_entity.type
_entity.pdbx_description
1 polymer ?
#
loop_
_entity_poly.entity_id
_entity_poly.type
_entity_poly.pdbx_seq_one_letter_code
_entity_poly.pdbx_strand_id
1 'polypeptide(L)'
;MRLGHDMTTLLSAVKWIMKTHRGSTPKAKAARLAFCATVYYIWHGRNEIRFEGGSKTEGDIIAKIKHVVYKVLYNLYPHELINF
;
A
#
# COMPACT_ATOMS: atom_id res chain seq x y z
N MET A 1 -16.15 -9.86 23.84
CA MET A 1 -14.96 -9.81 22.96
C MET A 1 -15.27 -8.87 21.79
N ARG A 2 -14.81 -7.62 21.84
CA ARG A 2 -15.12 -6.59 20.82
C ARG A 2 -14.06 -6.62 19.71
N LEU A 3 -14.39 -7.24 18.58
CA LEU A 3 -13.72 -7.02 17.30
C LEU A 3 -14.61 -6.04 16.52
N GLY A 4 -14.27 -4.75 16.44
CA GLY A 4 -15.19 -3.86 15.71
C GLY A 4 -14.88 -2.39 15.48
N HIS A 5 -13.74 -1.84 15.93
CA HIS A 5 -13.50 -0.39 15.75
C HIS A 5 -12.25 -0.02 14.93
N ASP A 6 -11.31 -0.95 14.71
CA ASP A 6 -10.01 -0.61 14.11
C ASP A 6 -9.93 -0.80 12.57
N MET A 7 -11.01 -1.23 11.92
CA MET A 7 -11.05 -1.52 10.47
C MET A 7 -11.78 -0.44 9.65
N THR A 8 -12.17 0.69 10.26
CA THR A 8 -12.93 1.75 9.59
C THR A 8 -12.05 2.66 8.72
N THR A 9 -10.79 2.88 9.07
CA THR A 9 -9.90 3.81 8.35
C THR A 9 -9.26 3.17 7.11
N LEU A 10 -8.70 1.97 7.26
CA LEU A 10 -8.02 1.26 6.16
C LEU A 10 -9.02 0.87 5.05
N LEU A 11 -10.16 0.30 5.43
CA LEU A 11 -11.21 -0.08 4.49
C LEU A 11 -11.83 1.13 3.78
N SER A 12 -12.04 2.24 4.50
CA SER A 12 -12.54 3.48 3.89
C SER A 12 -11.52 4.08 2.92
N ALA A 13 -10.23 4.03 3.25
CA ALA A 13 -9.17 4.51 2.38
C ALA A 13 -9.07 3.64 1.10
N VAL A 14 -9.22 2.31 1.21
CA VAL A 14 -9.34 1.40 0.04
C VAL A 14 -10.55 1.76 -0.82
N LYS A 15 -11.74 1.95 -0.22
CA LYS A 15 -12.94 2.36 -0.96
C LYS A 15 -12.74 3.70 -1.67
N TRP A 16 -12.08 4.66 -1.00
CA TRP A 16 -11.77 5.97 -1.57
C TRP A 16 -10.85 5.85 -2.79
N ILE A 17 -9.73 5.11 -2.72
CA ILE A 17 -8.82 4.99 -3.87
C ILE A 17 -9.47 4.28 -5.06
N MET A 18 -10.30 3.27 -4.81
CA MET A 18 -11.05 2.57 -5.86
C MET A 18 -12.01 3.51 -6.58
N LYS A 19 -12.56 4.51 -5.88
CA LYS A 19 -13.40 5.57 -6.42
C LYS A 19 -12.58 6.65 -7.16
N THR A 20 -11.46 7.10 -6.59
CA THR A 20 -10.67 8.23 -7.11
C THR A 20 -9.84 7.86 -8.35
N HIS A 21 -9.25 6.66 -8.39
CA HIS A 21 -8.34 6.26 -9.47
C HIS A 21 -8.99 5.26 -10.44
N ARG A 22 -10.15 5.63 -11.02
CA ARG A 22 -10.84 4.77 -12.00
C ARG A 22 -10.22 4.79 -13.40
N GLY A 23 -9.18 5.59 -13.63
CA GLY A 23 -8.50 5.70 -14.92
C GLY A 23 -7.66 4.48 -15.29
N SER A 24 -7.51 4.23 -16.60
CA SER A 24 -6.66 3.18 -17.17
C SER A 24 -5.21 3.63 -17.41
N THR A 25 -4.90 4.90 -17.13
CA THR A 25 -3.55 5.45 -17.33
C THR A 25 -2.52 4.76 -16.44
N PRO A 26 -1.26 4.64 -16.88
CA PRO A 26 -0.17 4.09 -16.06
C PRO A 26 -0.08 4.77 -14.68
N LYS A 27 -0.24 6.09 -14.62
CA LYS A 27 -0.29 6.86 -13.37
C LYS A 27 -1.44 6.48 -12.45
N ALA A 28 -2.64 6.25 -12.97
CA ALA A 28 -3.79 5.82 -12.15
C ALA A 28 -3.59 4.40 -11.59
N LYS A 29 -2.99 3.50 -12.39
CA LYS A 29 -2.62 2.15 -11.96
C LYS A 29 -1.50 2.17 -10.92
N ALA A 30 -0.50 3.04 -11.10
CA ALA A 30 0.57 3.27 -10.14
C ALA A 30 0.06 3.76 -8.79
N ALA A 31 -0.84 4.74 -8.78
CA ALA A 31 -1.45 5.25 -7.55
C ALA A 31 -2.25 4.16 -6.80
N ARG A 32 -3.03 3.34 -7.53
CA ARG A 32 -3.75 2.19 -6.95
C ARG A 32 -2.80 1.18 -6.34
N LEU A 33 -1.75 0.80 -7.07
CA LEU A 33 -0.75 -0.15 -6.60
C LEU A 33 -0.04 0.38 -5.35
N ALA A 34 0.42 1.64 -5.38
CA ALA A 34 1.09 2.28 -4.25
C ALA A 34 0.21 2.28 -3.00
N PHE A 35 -1.07 2.60 -3.18
CA PHE A 35 -2.01 2.58 -2.10
C PHE A 35 -2.25 1.16 -1.54
N CYS A 36 -2.48 0.17 -2.40
CA CYS A 36 -2.67 -1.23 -1.98
C CYS A 36 -1.43 -1.77 -1.25
N ALA A 37 -0.23 -1.46 -1.73
CA ALA A 37 1.02 -1.82 -1.08
C ALA A 37 1.12 -1.16 0.31
N THR A 38 0.83 0.14 0.42
CA THR A 38 0.81 0.86 1.70
C THR A 38 -0.13 0.20 2.70
N VAL A 39 -1.38 -0.05 2.30
CA VAL A 39 -2.39 -0.70 3.14
C VAL A 39 -1.92 -2.08 3.61
N TYR A 40 -1.42 -2.90 2.69
CA TYR A 40 -0.97 -4.25 3.00
C TYR A 40 0.22 -4.25 3.96
N TYR A 41 1.27 -3.46 3.68
CA TYR A 41 2.49 -3.48 4.48
C TYR A 41 2.32 -2.82 5.86
N ILE A 42 1.43 -1.83 5.99
CA ILE A 42 1.01 -1.32 7.32
C ILE A 42 0.28 -2.42 8.10
N TRP A 43 -0.70 -3.08 7.48
CA TRP A 43 -1.42 -4.16 8.13
C TRP A 43 -0.48 -5.31 8.53
N HIS A 44 0.36 -5.77 7.61
CA HIS A 44 1.32 -6.84 7.85
C HIS A 44 2.32 -6.45 8.95
N GLY A 45 2.90 -5.26 8.91
CA GLY A 45 3.84 -4.80 9.93
C GLY A 45 3.21 -4.76 11.32
N ARG A 46 1.98 -4.24 11.43
CA ARG A 46 1.23 -4.23 12.70
C ARG A 46 0.93 -5.63 13.23
N ASN A 47 0.59 -6.58 12.36
CA ASN A 47 0.29 -7.95 12.77
C ASN A 47 1.57 -8.69 13.20
N GLU A 48 2.67 -8.51 12.49
CA GLU A 48 3.95 -9.14 12.84
C GLU A 48 4.50 -8.64 14.18
N ILE A 49 4.40 -7.33 14.47
CA ILE A 49 4.75 -6.79 15.80
C ILE A 49 3.86 -7.41 16.89
N ARG A 50 2.56 -7.54 16.62
CA ARG A 50 1.56 -8.00 17.60
C ARG A 50 1.61 -9.50 17.87
N PHE A 51 1.93 -10.31 16.86
CA PHE A 51 1.79 -11.78 16.92
C PHE A 51 3.13 -12.52 16.86
N GLU A 52 4.16 -11.93 16.24
CA GLU A 52 5.46 -12.59 16.00
C GLU A 52 6.61 -11.92 16.77
N GLY A 53 6.34 -10.87 17.54
CA GLY A 53 7.35 -10.13 18.30
C GLY A 53 8.33 -9.36 17.42
N GLY A 54 7.95 -9.06 16.17
CA GLY A 54 8.81 -8.36 15.22
C GLY A 54 9.15 -6.94 15.66
N SER A 55 10.34 -6.46 15.29
CA SER A 55 10.84 -5.11 15.59
C SER A 55 10.92 -4.22 14.34
N LYS A 56 9.91 -4.28 13.46
CA LYS A 56 9.91 -3.45 12.25
C LYS A 56 9.66 -1.98 12.60
N THR A 57 10.56 -1.13 12.12
CA THR A 57 10.38 0.32 12.22
C THR A 57 9.45 0.83 11.13
N GLU A 58 8.89 2.02 11.31
CA GLU A 58 8.11 2.69 10.26
C GLU A 58 8.93 2.88 8.97
N GLY A 59 10.24 3.15 9.12
CA GLY A 59 11.17 3.28 8.00
C GLY A 59 11.27 2.02 7.15
N ASP A 60 11.30 0.84 7.78
CA ASP A 60 11.36 -0.45 7.09
C ASP A 60 10.10 -0.70 6.25
N ILE A 61 8.93 -0.36 6.81
CA ILE A 61 7.64 -0.49 6.14
C ILE A 61 7.59 0.43 4.92
N ILE A 62 8.01 1.70 5.08
CA ILE A 62 8.05 2.68 3.98
C ILE A 62 9.02 2.24 2.88
N ALA A 63 10.22 1.76 3.24
CA ALA A 63 11.21 1.28 2.29
C ALA A 63 10.68 0.08 1.49
N LYS A 64 9.99 -0.86 2.15
CA LYS A 64 9.36 -2.02 1.52
C LYS A 64 8.27 -1.61 0.52
N ILE A 65 7.41 -0.67 0.91
CA ILE A 65 6.35 -0.13 0.05
C ILE A 65 6.98 0.49 -1.20
N LYS A 66 7.95 1.41 -1.03
CA LYS A 66 8.65 2.05 -2.15
C LYS A 66 9.25 1.02 -3.09
N HIS A 67 10.01 0.06 -2.56
CA HIS A 67 10.66 -0.96 -3.36
C HIS A 67 9.67 -1.77 -4.21
N VAL A 68 8.57 -2.23 -3.61
CA VAL A 68 7.55 -3.02 -4.33
C VAL A 68 6.87 -2.21 -5.42
N VAL A 69 6.50 -0.97 -5.12
CA VAL A 69 5.84 -0.07 -6.07
C VAL A 69 6.76 0.21 -7.25
N TYR A 70 8.01 0.60 -6.99
CA TYR A 70 9.00 0.85 -8.04
C TYR A 70 9.26 -0.39 -8.89
N LYS A 71 9.49 -1.55 -8.26
CA LYS A 71 9.76 -2.81 -8.96
C LYS A 71 8.63 -3.21 -9.91
N VAL A 72 7.39 -3.18 -9.42
CA VAL A 72 6.23 -3.58 -10.23
C VAL A 72 5.98 -2.58 -11.36
N LEU A 73 6.10 -1.28 -11.11
CA LEU A 73 5.88 -0.29 -12.16
C LEU A 73 6.97 -0.26 -13.20
N TYR A 74 8.22 -0.41 -12.81
CA TYR A 74 9.32 -0.53 -13.77
C TYR A 74 9.12 -1.75 -14.69
N ASN A 75 8.63 -2.87 -14.14
CA ASN A 75 8.34 -4.06 -14.94
C ASN A 75 7.13 -3.90 -15.87
N LEU A 76 6.09 -3.17 -15.45
CA LEU A 76 4.86 -2.99 -16.23
C LEU A 76 4.94 -1.81 -17.22
N TYR A 77 5.73 -0.80 -16.90
CA TYR A 77 5.83 0.47 -17.62
C TYR A 77 7.29 0.95 -17.73
N PRO A 78 8.19 0.17 -18.37
CA PRO A 78 9.63 0.44 -18.36
C PRO A 78 10.05 1.76 -19.03
N HIS A 79 9.18 2.34 -19.87
CA HIS A 79 9.45 3.57 -20.63
C HIS A 79 8.64 4.78 -20.14
N GLU A 80 7.78 4.60 -19.13
CA GLU A 80 6.98 5.69 -18.58
C GLU A 80 7.72 6.35 -17.40
N LEU A 81 7.97 7.65 -17.51
CA LEU A 81 8.44 8.47 -16.38
C LEU A 81 7.27 8.75 -15.43
N ILE A 82 6.97 7.80 -14.55
CA ILE A 82 5.92 7.94 -13.53
C ILE A 82 6.49 8.73 -12.34
N ASN A 83 6.26 10.06 -12.33
CA ASN A 83 6.52 10.90 -11.17
C ASN A 83 5.38 10.76 -10.14
N PHE A 84 5.76 10.48 -8.89
CA PHE A 84 4.86 10.32 -7.75
C PHE A 84 4.70 11.61 -6.95
#